data_AF-A0A6J3MFB0-F1
#
_entry.id   AF-A0A6J3MFB0-F1
#
_cell.length_a   1.000
_cell.length_b   1.000
_cell.length_c   1.000
_cell.angle_alpha   90.00
_cell.angle_beta   90.00
_cell.angle_gamma   90.00
#
_symmetry.space_group_name_H-M   'P 1'
#
loop_
_entity.id
_entity.type
_entity.pdbx_description
1 polymer ?
#
loop_
_entity_poly.entity_id
_entity_poly.type
_entity_poly.pdbx_seq_one_letter_code
_entity_poly.pdbx_strand_id
1 'polypeptide(L)' 'MPGPTAEQDKRKAARETVDILHEISTLLNTQLDRNVLAHCVSLIENGVNPEALAVGSQNALID' A
#
# COMPACT_ATOMS: atom_id res chain seq x y z
N MET A 1 10.86 -19.75 -17.19
CA MET A 1 9.53 -19.27 -16.75
C MET A 1 9.35 -19.70 -15.30
N PRO A 2 9.03 -18.80 -14.37
CA PRO A 2 8.72 -19.21 -13.00
C PRO A 2 7.49 -20.13 -13.01
N GLY A 3 7.53 -21.22 -12.24
CA GLY A 3 6.42 -22.16 -12.14
C GLY A 3 5.21 -21.58 -11.39
N PRO A 4 4.02 -22.20 -11.51
CA PRO A 4 2.76 -21.70 -10.94
C PRO A 4 2.81 -21.45 -9.42
N THR A 5 3.70 -22.14 -8.70
CA THR A 5 3.95 -21.95 -7.26
C THR A 5 4.63 -20.62 -6.92
N ALA A 6 5.55 -20.14 -7.76
CA ALA A 6 6.29 -18.91 -7.48
C ALA A 6 5.40 -17.65 -7.58
N GLU A 7 4.42 -17.64 -8.49
CA GLU A 7 3.45 -16.54 -8.60
C GLU A 7 2.47 -16.52 -7.41
N GLN A 8 2.07 -17.69 -6.92
CA GLN A 8 1.24 -17.81 -5.72
C GLN A 8 1.97 -17.29 -4.48
N ASP A 9 3.24 -17.62 -4.32
CA ASP A 9 4.10 -17.13 -3.23
C ASP A 9 4.26 -15.61 -3.28
N LYS A 10 4.54 -15.04 -4.46
CA LYS A 10 4.61 -13.58 -4.65
C LYS A 10 3.31 -12.89 -4.26
N ARG A 11 2.16 -13.44 -4.69
CA ARG A 11 0.85 -12.84 -4.37
C ARG A 11 0.53 -12.94 -2.89
N LYS A 12 1.00 -14.00 -2.21
CA LYS A 12 0.84 -14.17 -0.76
C LYS A 12 1.73 -13.18 0.00
N ALA A 13 3.00 -13.05 -0.40
CA ALA A 13 3.95 -12.08 0.16
C ALA A 13 3.44 -10.64 0.01
N ALA A 14 2.99 -10.24 -1.19
CA ALA A 14 2.43 -8.90 -1.42
C ALA A 14 1.24 -8.59 -0.49
N ARG A 15 0.38 -9.59 -0.25
CA ARG A 15 -0.80 -9.42 0.60
C ARG A 15 -0.47 -9.28 2.07
N GLU A 16 0.58 -9.97 2.52
CA GLU A 16 1.16 -9.88 3.86
C GLU A 16 1.87 -8.53 4.06
N THR A 17 2.64 -8.07 3.05
CA THR A 17 3.26 -6.74 3.07
C THR A 17 2.22 -5.63 3.23
N VAL A 18 1.12 -5.67 2.46
CA VAL A 18 0.03 -4.68 2.59
C VAL A 18 -0.63 -4.73 3.96
N ASP A 19 -0.71 -5.91 4.58
CA ASP A 19 -1.29 -6.09 5.92
C ASP A 19 -0.42 -5.44 7.00
N ILE A 20 0.88 -5.72 6.97
CA ILE A 20 1.87 -5.15 7.88
C ILE A 20 1.90 -3.62 7.73
N LEU A 21 1.90 -3.12 6.49
CA LEU A 21 1.88 -1.68 6.22
C LEU A 21 0.60 -1.01 6.74
N HIS A 22 -0.55 -1.69 6.69
CA HIS A 22 -1.81 -1.19 7.24
C HIS A 22 -1.80 -1.17 8.78
N GLU A 23 -1.19 -2.16 9.44
CA GLU A 23 -0.94 -2.11 10.87
C GLU A 23 -0.05 -0.92 11.25
N ILE A 24 1.05 -0.70 10.52
CA ILE A 24 1.94 0.45 10.73
C ILE A 24 1.19 1.77 10.54
N SER A 25 0.37 1.88 9.48
CA SER A 25 -0.52 3.03 9.20
C SER A 25 -1.47 3.31 10.38
N THR A 26 -2.07 2.25 10.93
CA THR A 26 -2.97 2.35 12.09
C THR A 26 -2.24 2.82 13.35
N LEU A 27 -1.05 2.25 13.61
CA LEU A 27 -0.22 2.64 14.76
C LEU A 27 0.26 4.09 14.67
N LEU A 28 0.59 4.56 13.47
CA LEU A 28 0.98 5.94 13.19
C LEU A 28 -0.22 6.90 13.01
N ASN A 29 -1.45 6.38 13.16
CA ASN A 29 -2.70 7.11 13.03
C ASN A 29 -2.80 7.91 11.71
N THR A 30 -2.29 7.36 10.61
CA THR A 30 -2.31 8.02 9.29
C THR A 30 -3.67 7.90 8.59
N GLN A 31 -4.58 7.09 9.15
CA GLN A 31 -5.93 6.83 8.63
C GLN A 31 -5.96 6.32 7.18
N LEU A 32 -4.90 5.64 6.72
CA LEU A 32 -4.90 5.00 5.40
C LEU A 32 -5.64 3.67 5.44
N ASP A 33 -6.70 3.55 4.64
CA ASP A 33 -7.40 2.29 4.38
C ASP A 33 -6.55 1.33 3.54
N ARG A 34 -6.76 0.02 3.73
CA ARG A 34 -6.05 -1.05 3.01
C ARG A 34 -6.12 -0.91 1.49
N ASN A 35 -7.22 -0.37 0.95
CA ASN A 35 -7.39 -0.16 -0.48
C ASN A 35 -6.53 1.02 -0.99
N VAL A 36 -6.51 2.13 -0.23
CA VAL A 36 -5.66 3.30 -0.53
C VAL A 36 -4.19 2.91 -0.47
N LEU A 37 -3.81 2.14 0.55
CA LEU A 37 -2.44 1.69 0.74
C LEU A 37 -1.97 0.76 -0.40
N ALA A 38 -2.82 -0.15 -0.87
CA ALA A 38 -2.54 -0.96 -2.05
C ALA A 38 -2.36 -0.10 -3.32
N HIS A 39 -3.20 0.93 -3.48
CA HIS A 39 -3.10 1.87 -4.59
C HIS A 39 -1.80 2.70 -4.54
N CYS A 40 -1.42 3.18 -3.36
CA CYS A 40 -0.15 3.89 -3.14
C CYS A 40 1.05 3.00 -3.51
N VAL A 41 1.06 1.73 -3.10
CA VAL A 41 2.13 0.78 -3.46
C VAL A 41 2.23 0.65 -4.98
N SER A 42 1.11 0.44 -5.68
CA SER A 42 1.11 0.37 -7.16
C SER A 42 1.60 1.67 -7.81
N LEU A 43 1.24 2.83 -7.27
CA LEU A 43 1.70 4.13 -7.79
C LEU A 43 3.21 4.33 -7.57
N ILE A 44 3.73 3.95 -6.41
CA ILE A 44 5.17 4.01 -6.09
C ILE A 44 5.95 3.04 -6.99
N GLU A 45 5.44 1.83 -7.21
CA GLU A 45 6.02 0.87 -8.17
C GLU A 45 6.03 1.40 -9.61
N ASN A 46 5.10 2.30 -9.96
CA ASN A 46 5.08 3.02 -11.24
C ASN A 46 5.96 4.29 -11.27
N GLY A 47 6.71 4.57 -10.20
CA GLY A 47 7.64 5.70 -10.12
C GLY A 47 7.03 7.01 -9.61
N VAL A 48 5.82 6.97 -9.03
CA VAL A 48 5.22 8.14 -8.38
C VAL A 48 5.93 8.43 -7.06
N ASN A 49 6.20 9.71 -6.80
CA ASN A 49 6.84 10.13 -5.54
C ASN A 49 5.91 9.86 -4.34
N PRO A 50 6.33 9.08 -3.32
CA PRO A 50 5.53 8.80 -2.14
C PRO A 50 5.15 10.05 -1.33
N GLU A 51 5.98 11.09 -1.32
CA GLU A 51 5.67 12.34 -0.60
C GLU A 51 4.48 13.08 -1.23
N ALA A 52 4.35 13.03 -2.57
CA ALA A 52 3.20 13.60 -3.27
C ALA A 52 1.90 12.82 -2.99
N LEU A 53 2.00 11.51 -2.74
CA LEU A 53 0.87 10.64 -2.41
C LEU A 53 0.37 10.84 -0.97
N ALA A 54 1.27 11.17 -0.04
CA ALA A 54 0.92 11.43 1.35
C ALA A 54 0.01 12.66 1.51
N VAL A 55 0.27 13.73 0.74
CA VAL A 55 -0.53 14.96 0.74
C VAL A 55 -1.95 14.72 0.23
N GLY A 56 -2.12 13.88 -0.79
CA GLY A 56 -3.43 13.58 -1.37
C GLY A 56 -4.36 12.78 -0.45
N SER A 57 -3.80 12.03 0.50
CA SER A 57 -4.56 11.12 1.37
C SER A 57 -4.99 11.77 2.70
N GLN A 58 -4.34 12.84 3.14
CA GLN A 58 -4.71 13.60 4.35
C GLN A 58 -5.79 14.68 4.10
N ASN A 59 -6.05 15.05 2.85
CA ASN A 59 -6.98 16.12 2.50
C ASN A 59 -8.46 15.68 2.41
N ALA A 60 -8.79 14.44 2.79
CA ALA A 60 -10.18 13.96 2.84
C ALA A 60 -10.89 14.24 4.18
N LEU A 61 -10.24 14.95 5.11
CA LEU A 61 -10.78 15.31 6.42
C LEU A 61 -10.80 16.83 6.62
N ILE A 62 -11.24 17.56 5.60
CA ILE A 62 -11.77 18.92 5.79
C ILE A 62 -13.25 18.87 5.43
N ASP A 63 -14.07 18.64 6.45
CA ASP A 63 -15.30 19.42 6.63
C ASP A 63 -14.87 20.83 7.10
#